data_AF-L7MR90-F1
#
_entry.id   AF-L7MR90-F1
#
_cell.length_a   1.000
_cell.length_b   1.000
_cell.length_c   1.000
_cell.angle_alpha   90.00
_cell.angle_beta   90.00
_cell.angle_gamma   90.00
#
_symmetry.space_group_name_H-M   'P 1'
#
loop_
_entity.id
_entity.type
_entity.pdbx_description
1 polymer ?
#
loop_
_entity_poly.entity_id
_entity_poly.type
_entity_poly.pdbx_seq_one_letter_code
_entity_poly.pdbx_strand_id
1 'polypeptide(L)'
;QWKGQFTTIQKSGQCLGCGKTIESIRLSPEEYEFLKGKILRDVIDGGDQYKKTTPQELKRFQNFVKHCPPFDIVIDGLNVAKMFPKARESQVLLDVVSQLAKQNLRLLVLGRKHMLRQGSRWRRDEMEMVQKQASCFFADNISEDDPFLQYATLHSGNHCKFITKDLMRDHKACLPDAKTQRLFFKWQQGHQLAIISRLPGSKITFQRILSHDTVVQTTGDSWHIPYDEDLVERYSYEVPTKWLCLHRKT
;
A
#
# COMPACT_ATOMS: atom_id res chain seq x y z
N GLN A 1 25.84 30.76 0.68
CA GLN A 1 24.64 31.40 1.27
C GLN A 1 23.41 30.59 0.89
N TRP A 2 22.49 30.33 1.82
CA TRP A 2 21.22 29.63 1.56
C TRP A 2 20.11 30.61 1.19
N LYS A 3 19.24 30.22 0.25
CA LYS A 3 17.99 30.91 -0.08
C LYS A 3 16.83 29.93 0.11
N GLY A 4 15.80 30.36 0.85
CA GLY A 4 14.58 29.59 1.09
C GLY A 4 13.37 30.17 0.38
N GLN A 5 12.47 29.31 -0.07
CA GLN A 5 11.18 29.68 -0.64
C GLN A 5 10.13 28.60 -0.39
N PHE A 6 8.91 29.02 -0.07
CA PHE A 6 7.75 28.14 -0.07
C PHE A 6 7.31 27.87 -1.51
N THR A 7 7.05 26.60 -1.83
CA THR A 7 6.82 26.16 -3.20
C THR A 7 5.87 24.96 -3.25
N THR A 8 5.58 24.51 -4.47
CA THR A 8 4.88 23.26 -4.75
C THR A 8 5.64 22.48 -5.83
N ILE A 9 5.33 21.19 -5.94
CA ILE A 9 5.96 20.30 -6.91
C ILE A 9 5.00 20.07 -8.07
N GLN A 10 5.52 20.21 -9.29
CA GLN A 10 4.76 19.92 -10.50
C GLN A 10 4.41 18.43 -10.59
N LYS A 11 3.41 18.09 -11.41
CA LYS A 11 3.07 16.68 -11.71
C LYS A 11 4.25 15.90 -12.31
N SER A 12 5.21 16.57 -12.93
CA SER A 12 6.46 16.00 -13.44
C SER A 12 7.44 15.60 -12.32
N GLY A 13 7.24 16.08 -11.10
CA GLY A 13 8.20 15.94 -9.99
C GLY A 13 9.20 17.09 -9.88
N GLN A 14 9.06 18.16 -10.67
CA GLN A 14 9.95 19.33 -10.62
C GLN A 14 9.49 20.35 -9.57
N CYS A 15 10.43 20.84 -8.77
CA CYS A 15 10.22 21.92 -7.81
C CYS A 15 9.99 23.24 -8.55
N LEU A 16 8.86 23.92 -8.31
CA LEU A 16 8.59 25.23 -8.94
C LEU A 16 9.54 26.34 -8.47
N GLY A 17 10.19 26.15 -7.32
CA GLY A 17 11.12 27.13 -6.76
C GLY A 17 12.50 27.12 -7.43
N CYS A 18 13.12 25.94 -7.58
CA CYS A 18 14.50 25.81 -8.05
C CYS A 18 14.66 24.99 -9.33
N GLY A 19 13.57 24.43 -9.88
CA GLY A 19 13.56 23.60 -11.09
C GLY A 19 14.13 22.19 -10.92
N LYS A 20 14.73 21.85 -9.77
CA LYS A 20 15.27 20.51 -9.52
C LYS A 20 14.17 19.46 -9.44
N THR A 21 14.49 18.25 -9.90
CA THR A 21 13.61 17.08 -9.80
C THR A 21 13.69 16.49 -8.41
N ILE A 22 12.53 16.28 -7.79
CA ILE A 22 12.36 15.58 -6.52
C ILE A 22 12.65 14.08 -6.71
N GLU A 23 13.18 13.44 -5.67
CA GLU A 23 13.44 12.00 -5.65
C GLU A 23 12.22 11.22 -6.16
N SER A 24 12.47 10.23 -7.02
CA SER A 24 11.42 9.38 -7.60
C SER A 24 10.77 8.52 -6.52
N ILE A 25 9.45 8.36 -6.55
CA ILE A 25 8.76 7.41 -5.67
C ILE A 25 9.13 5.95 -5.98
N ARG A 26 9.55 5.68 -7.23
CA ARG A 26 9.87 4.34 -7.69
C ARG A 26 11.19 3.90 -7.09
N LEU A 27 11.19 2.71 -6.50
CA LEU A 27 12.41 2.06 -6.04
C LEU A 27 13.23 1.61 -7.26
N SER A 28 14.55 1.75 -7.20
CA SER A 28 15.43 1.09 -8.16
C SER A 28 15.32 -0.45 -8.04
N PRO A 29 15.72 -1.22 -9.05
CA PRO A 29 15.74 -2.68 -8.94
C PRO A 29 16.53 -3.19 -7.72
N GLU A 30 17.65 -2.55 -7.42
CA GLU A 30 18.52 -2.88 -6.29
C GLU A 30 17.89 -2.51 -4.95
N GLU A 31 17.27 -1.32 -4.85
CA GLU A 31 16.50 -0.90 -3.68
C GLU A 31 15.35 -1.87 -3.41
N TYR A 32 14.65 -2.28 -4.47
CA TYR A 32 13.50 -3.17 -4.39
C TYR A 32 13.89 -4.57 -3.93
N GLU A 33 14.90 -5.19 -4.55
CA GLU A 33 15.37 -6.53 -4.15
C GLU A 33 16.00 -6.51 -2.75
N PHE A 34 16.67 -5.42 -2.36
CA PHE A 34 17.13 -5.24 -0.98
C PHE A 34 15.96 -5.23 0.02
N LEU A 35 14.94 -4.39 -0.23
CA LEU A 35 13.77 -4.27 0.63
C LEU A 35 13.02 -5.61 0.70
N LYS A 36 12.74 -6.21 -0.46
CA LYS A 36 12.09 -7.53 -0.56
C LYS A 36 12.86 -8.58 0.23
N GLY A 37 14.17 -8.69 0.06
CA GLY A 37 14.97 -9.65 0.81
C GLY A 37 14.92 -9.43 2.33
N LYS A 38 14.90 -8.16 2.79
CA LYS A 38 14.77 -7.81 4.21
C LYS A 38 13.40 -8.17 4.76
N ILE A 39 12.33 -7.68 4.14
CA ILE A 39 10.95 -7.93 4.59
C ILE A 39 10.64 -9.42 4.55
N LEU A 40 11.04 -10.14 3.50
CA LEU A 40 10.80 -11.58 3.44
C LEU A 40 11.52 -12.32 4.57
N ARG A 41 12.79 -12.01 4.88
CA ARG A 41 13.48 -12.64 6.03
C ARG A 41 12.83 -12.26 7.36
N ASP A 42 12.51 -11.00 7.58
CA ASP A 42 12.04 -10.53 8.89
C ASP A 42 10.59 -10.99 9.17
N VAL A 43 9.73 -11.04 8.14
CA VAL A 43 8.33 -11.46 8.24
C VAL A 43 8.17 -13.00 8.21
N ILE A 44 9.06 -13.72 7.52
CA ILE A 44 8.95 -15.19 7.33
C ILE A 44 9.87 -15.95 8.28
N ASP A 45 11.11 -15.48 8.47
CA ASP A 45 12.17 -16.21 9.19
C ASP A 45 12.47 -15.62 10.58
N GLY A 46 12.01 -14.39 10.88
CA GLY A 46 12.37 -13.58 12.06
C GLY A 46 11.90 -14.06 13.44
N GLY A 47 11.41 -15.29 13.59
CA GLY A 47 11.05 -15.86 14.90
C GLY A 47 9.80 -15.24 15.55
N ASP A 48 9.52 -15.63 16.80
CA ASP A 48 8.24 -15.51 17.55
C ASP A 48 7.39 -14.24 17.45
N GLN A 49 7.92 -13.10 16.99
CA GLN A 49 7.23 -11.80 17.03
C GLN A 49 6.05 -11.66 16.05
N TYR A 50 5.95 -12.51 15.02
CA TYR A 50 4.84 -12.52 14.05
C TYR A 50 3.98 -13.81 14.11
N LYS A 51 4.16 -14.65 15.14
CA LYS A 51 3.62 -16.03 15.27
C LYS A 51 2.11 -16.17 15.57
N LYS A 52 1.25 -15.24 15.15
CA LYS A 52 -0.20 -15.54 15.15
C LYS A 52 -0.64 -16.35 13.93
N THR A 53 0.21 -16.46 12.92
CA THR A 53 -0.01 -17.30 11.74
C THR A 53 0.74 -18.63 11.89
N THR A 54 0.07 -19.75 11.60
CA THR A 54 0.74 -21.06 11.68
C THR A 54 1.76 -21.23 10.54
N PRO A 55 2.92 -21.88 10.79
CA PRO A 55 3.91 -22.15 9.73
C PRO A 55 3.32 -22.94 8.55
N GLN A 56 2.36 -23.82 8.83
CA GLN A 56 1.64 -24.57 7.79
C GLN A 56 0.81 -23.66 6.89
N GLU A 57 0.08 -22.69 7.48
CA GLU A 57 -0.70 -21.74 6.70
C GLU A 57 0.19 -20.81 5.87
N LEU A 58 1.31 -20.35 6.43
CA LEU A 58 2.29 -19.56 5.70
C LEU A 58 2.83 -20.33 4.49
N LYS A 59 3.23 -21.60 4.67
CA LYS A 59 3.71 -22.44 3.57
C LYS A 59 2.62 -22.67 2.51
N ARG A 60 1.37 -22.88 2.93
CA ARG A 60 0.21 -23.00 2.03
C ARG A 60 0.04 -21.74 1.19
N PHE A 61 0.16 -20.57 1.80
CA PHE A 61 0.06 -19.29 1.12
C PHE A 61 1.22 -19.05 0.14
N GLN A 62 2.46 -19.30 0.56
CA GLN A 62 3.63 -19.18 -0.30
C GLN A 62 3.52 -20.07 -1.55
N ASN A 63 3.08 -21.32 -1.36
CA ASN A 63 2.84 -22.23 -2.47
C ASN A 63 1.76 -21.69 -3.40
N PHE A 64 0.65 -21.18 -2.86
CA PHE A 64 -0.41 -20.57 -3.66
C PHE A 64 0.11 -19.42 -4.53
N VAL A 65 0.84 -18.47 -3.95
CA VAL A 65 1.39 -17.31 -4.68
C VAL A 65 2.41 -17.74 -5.74
N LYS A 66 3.27 -18.71 -5.45
CA LYS A 66 4.28 -19.21 -6.40
C LYS A 66 3.69 -19.90 -7.64
N HIS A 67 2.49 -20.45 -7.55
CA HIS A 67 1.80 -21.08 -8.69
C HIS A 67 0.93 -20.11 -9.49
N CYS A 68 0.82 -18.85 -9.04
CA CYS A 68 0.11 -17.81 -9.75
C CYS A 68 1.10 -16.90 -10.51
N PRO A 69 0.71 -16.38 -11.69
CA PRO A 69 1.42 -15.24 -12.27
C PRO A 69 1.43 -14.05 -11.31
N PRO A 70 2.37 -13.10 -11.46
CA PRO A 70 2.38 -11.88 -10.67
C PRO A 70 1.03 -11.16 -10.66
N PHE A 71 0.62 -10.65 -9.50
CA PHE A 71 -0.60 -9.86 -9.39
C PHE A 71 -0.31 -8.39 -9.66
N ASP A 72 -1.31 -7.66 -10.15
CA ASP A 72 -1.23 -6.21 -10.31
C ASP A 72 -1.71 -5.49 -9.05
N ILE A 73 -2.71 -6.06 -8.35
CA ILE A 73 -3.21 -5.53 -7.07
C ILE A 73 -3.50 -6.67 -6.08
N VAL A 74 -2.96 -6.55 -4.86
CA VAL A 74 -3.33 -7.38 -3.71
C VAL A 74 -4.28 -6.61 -2.79
N ILE A 75 -5.42 -7.21 -2.44
CA ILE A 75 -6.51 -6.58 -1.71
C ILE A 75 -6.65 -7.27 -0.35
N ASP A 76 -6.49 -6.52 0.72
CA ASP A 76 -6.87 -6.95 2.07
C ASP A 76 -8.39 -6.86 2.22
N GLY A 77 -9.06 -7.97 1.91
CA GLY A 77 -10.50 -8.02 1.73
C GLY A 77 -11.29 -7.69 3.00
N LEU A 78 -10.79 -8.10 4.17
CA LEU A 78 -11.47 -7.83 5.44
C LEU A 78 -11.34 -6.36 5.83
N ASN A 79 -10.15 -5.78 5.72
CA ASN A 79 -9.94 -4.37 6.04
C ASN A 79 -10.69 -3.44 5.07
N VAL A 80 -10.66 -3.74 3.78
CA VAL A 80 -11.39 -2.99 2.75
C VAL A 80 -12.90 -3.04 2.99
N ALA A 81 -13.44 -4.22 3.25
CA ALA A 81 -14.87 -4.38 3.48
C ALA A 81 -15.37 -3.58 4.69
N LYS A 82 -14.53 -3.42 5.73
CA LYS A 82 -14.83 -2.66 6.95
C LYS A 82 -14.61 -1.14 6.82
N MET A 83 -14.14 -0.63 5.68
CA MET A 83 -13.94 0.81 5.49
C MET A 83 -15.26 1.61 5.56
N PHE A 84 -16.39 0.97 5.24
CA PHE A 84 -17.71 1.61 5.19
C PHE A 84 -18.70 0.90 6.13
N PRO A 85 -18.74 1.22 7.44
CA PRO A 85 -19.48 0.45 8.46
C PRO A 85 -20.99 0.31 8.20
N LYS A 86 -21.58 1.29 7.52
CA LYS A 86 -23.02 1.32 7.16
C LYS A 86 -23.35 0.43 5.95
N ALA A 87 -22.35 0.04 5.17
CA ALA A 87 -22.52 -0.84 4.02
C ALA A 87 -22.29 -2.30 4.41
N ARG A 88 -22.87 -3.21 3.63
CA ARG A 88 -22.60 -4.65 3.74
C ARG A 88 -21.19 -4.95 3.23
N GLU A 89 -20.42 -5.67 4.03
CA GLU A 89 -19.01 -6.00 3.81
C GLU A 89 -18.78 -6.74 2.49
N SER A 90 -19.53 -7.80 2.23
CA SER A 90 -19.42 -8.54 0.97
C SER A 90 -19.72 -7.67 -0.26
N GLN A 91 -20.65 -6.72 -0.15
CA GLN A 91 -20.97 -5.80 -1.25
C GLN A 91 -19.83 -4.81 -1.49
N VAL A 92 -19.26 -4.24 -0.43
CA VAL A 92 -18.13 -3.31 -0.53
C VAL A 92 -16.96 -3.99 -1.22
N LEU A 93 -16.61 -5.21 -0.80
CA LEU A 93 -15.53 -5.98 -1.40
C LEU A 93 -15.81 -6.28 -2.88
N LEU A 94 -17.04 -6.71 -3.20
CA LEU A 94 -17.45 -6.96 -4.58
C LEU A 94 -17.35 -5.71 -5.45
N ASP A 95 -17.79 -4.55 -4.98
CA ASP A 95 -17.72 -3.30 -5.74
C ASP A 95 -16.27 -2.93 -6.09
N VAL A 96 -15.34 -3.06 -5.12
CA VAL A 96 -13.91 -2.82 -5.32
C VAL A 96 -13.34 -3.79 -6.36
N VAL A 97 -13.59 -5.08 -6.18
CA VAL A 97 -13.07 -6.14 -7.07
C VAL A 97 -13.62 -5.95 -8.48
N SER A 98 -14.94 -5.78 -8.63
CA SER A 98 -15.58 -5.59 -9.94
C SER A 98 -15.13 -4.33 -10.65
N GLN A 99 -14.85 -3.24 -9.95
CA GLN A 99 -14.33 -2.04 -10.58
C GLN A 99 -12.89 -2.23 -11.07
N LEU A 100 -12.04 -2.93 -10.32
CA LEU A 100 -10.65 -3.17 -10.70
C LEU A 100 -10.55 -4.24 -11.80
N ALA A 101 -11.39 -5.28 -11.76
CA ALA A 101 -11.42 -6.33 -12.77
C ALA A 101 -11.78 -5.78 -14.17
N LYS A 102 -12.66 -4.77 -14.25
CA LYS A 102 -12.98 -4.04 -15.51
C LYS A 102 -11.77 -3.36 -16.17
N GLN A 103 -10.65 -3.21 -15.46
CA GLN A 103 -9.41 -2.64 -15.98
C GLN A 103 -8.43 -3.73 -16.46
N ASN A 104 -8.86 -4.99 -16.54
CA ASN A 104 -8.04 -6.15 -16.90
C ASN A 104 -6.81 -6.34 -15.99
N LEU A 105 -6.95 -5.99 -14.72
CA LEU A 105 -5.92 -6.17 -13.69
C LEU A 105 -6.00 -7.58 -13.09
N ARG A 106 -4.85 -8.18 -12.80
CA ARG A 106 -4.74 -9.44 -12.05
C ARG A 106 -4.87 -9.16 -10.57
N LEU A 107 -5.96 -9.62 -9.98
CA LEU A 107 -6.32 -9.33 -8.59
C LEU A 107 -6.09 -10.53 -7.69
N LEU A 108 -5.52 -10.30 -6.52
CA LEU A 108 -5.53 -11.22 -5.39
C LEU A 108 -6.32 -10.64 -4.24
N VAL A 109 -7.37 -11.33 -3.79
CA VAL A 109 -8.09 -11.00 -2.56
C VAL A 109 -7.60 -11.90 -1.42
N LEU A 110 -7.07 -11.28 -0.38
CA LEU A 110 -6.78 -11.92 0.90
C LEU A 110 -8.01 -11.79 1.78
N GLY A 111 -8.54 -12.91 2.25
CA GLY A 111 -9.72 -12.94 3.08
C GLY A 111 -9.59 -13.91 4.24
N ARG A 112 -10.66 -14.05 5.00
CA ARG A 112 -10.78 -14.97 6.14
C ARG A 112 -11.86 -15.99 5.91
N LYS A 113 -11.70 -17.20 6.45
CA LYS A 113 -12.68 -18.29 6.29
C LYS A 113 -14.11 -17.91 6.72
N HIS A 114 -14.29 -17.00 7.70
CA HIS A 114 -15.62 -16.54 8.08
C HIS A 114 -16.36 -15.78 6.97
N MET A 115 -15.65 -15.16 6.01
CA MET A 115 -16.25 -14.43 4.89
C MET A 115 -17.02 -15.37 3.95
N LEU A 116 -16.73 -16.67 3.98
CA LEU A 116 -17.41 -17.68 3.16
C LEU A 116 -18.68 -18.25 3.82
N ARG A 117 -18.92 -17.91 5.10
CA ARG A 117 -20.11 -18.37 5.82
C ARG A 117 -21.26 -17.41 5.55
N GLN A 118 -22.44 -17.96 5.25
CA GLN A 118 -23.63 -17.16 5.00
C GLN A 118 -23.98 -16.33 6.25
N GLY A 119 -24.11 -15.02 6.07
CA GLY A 119 -24.52 -14.09 7.10
C GLY A 119 -25.09 -12.79 6.53
N SER A 120 -25.63 -11.93 7.39
CA SER A 120 -26.19 -10.62 6.99
C SER A 120 -25.12 -9.69 6.39
N ARG A 121 -23.88 -9.82 6.87
CA ARG A 121 -22.71 -9.03 6.50
C ARG A 121 -21.89 -9.65 5.36
N TRP A 122 -21.88 -10.99 5.27
CA TRP A 122 -21.18 -11.78 4.26
C TRP A 122 -22.17 -12.66 3.49
N ARG A 123 -22.58 -12.20 2.32
CA ARG A 123 -23.48 -12.94 1.42
C ARG A 123 -22.70 -13.89 0.52
N ARG A 124 -23.14 -15.16 0.46
CA ARG A 124 -22.48 -16.20 -0.34
C ARG A 124 -22.45 -15.85 -1.83
N ASP A 125 -23.56 -15.37 -2.39
CA ASP A 125 -23.68 -15.00 -3.81
C ASP A 125 -22.69 -13.89 -4.22
N GLU A 126 -22.49 -12.91 -3.35
CA GLU A 126 -21.50 -11.84 -3.58
C GLU A 126 -20.06 -12.36 -3.50
N MET A 127 -19.77 -13.23 -2.53
CA MET A 127 -18.44 -13.81 -2.37
C MET A 127 -18.09 -14.83 -3.46
N GLU A 128 -19.07 -15.53 -4.02
CA GLU A 128 -18.90 -16.34 -5.23
C GLU A 128 -18.56 -15.47 -6.44
N MET A 129 -19.19 -14.29 -6.56
CA MET A 129 -18.88 -13.34 -7.62
C MET A 129 -17.46 -12.77 -7.48
N VAL A 130 -17.02 -12.46 -6.26
CA VAL A 130 -15.63 -12.06 -5.98
C VAL A 130 -14.64 -13.13 -6.45
N GLN A 131 -14.88 -14.41 -6.11
CA GLN A 131 -14.02 -15.53 -6.50
C GLN A 131 -13.99 -15.80 -8.01
N LYS A 132 -15.03 -15.41 -8.75
CA LYS A 132 -15.06 -15.50 -10.22
C LYS A 132 -14.23 -14.40 -10.89
N GLN A 133 -13.97 -13.29 -10.20
CA GLN A 133 -13.33 -12.11 -10.78
C GLN A 133 -11.89 -11.89 -10.28
N ALA A 134 -11.49 -12.57 -9.21
CA ALA A 134 -10.16 -12.45 -8.61
C ALA A 134 -9.70 -13.78 -8.03
N SER A 135 -8.38 -14.00 -8.04
CA SER A 135 -7.78 -15.07 -7.23
C SER A 135 -8.02 -14.76 -5.76
N CYS A 136 -8.41 -15.76 -4.96
CA CYS A 136 -8.74 -15.56 -3.55
C CYS A 136 -7.95 -16.53 -2.67
N PHE A 137 -7.41 -16.02 -1.57
CA PHE A 137 -6.84 -16.84 -0.51
C PHE A 137 -7.53 -16.53 0.82
N PHE A 138 -8.16 -17.55 1.41
CA PHE A 138 -8.86 -17.43 2.69
C PHE A 138 -8.03 -18.04 3.83
N ALA A 139 -7.47 -17.15 4.65
CA ALA A 139 -6.72 -17.49 5.84
C ALA A 139 -7.63 -17.84 7.02
N ASP A 140 -7.08 -18.50 8.04
CA ASP A 140 -7.73 -18.72 9.32
C ASP A 140 -8.08 -17.39 10.01
N ASN A 141 -9.15 -17.36 10.80
CA ASN A 141 -9.69 -16.12 11.39
C ASN A 141 -8.79 -15.50 12.47
N ILE A 142 -7.76 -16.22 12.92
CA ILE A 142 -6.84 -15.81 14.01
C ILE A 142 -5.51 -15.26 13.51
N SER A 143 -5.19 -15.47 12.23
CA SER A 143 -3.92 -15.07 11.61
C SER A 143 -3.78 -13.54 11.54
N GLU A 144 -2.58 -13.01 11.33
CA GLU A 144 -2.40 -11.59 11.00
C GLU A 144 -2.43 -11.42 9.47
N ASP A 145 -3.08 -10.37 8.96
CA ASP A 145 -3.23 -10.15 7.51
C ASP A 145 -1.97 -9.54 6.87
N ASP A 146 -1.25 -8.71 7.63
CA ASP A 146 -0.12 -7.92 7.14
C ASP A 146 1.04 -8.74 6.54
N PRO A 147 1.43 -9.92 7.08
CA PRO A 147 2.45 -10.77 6.47
C PRO A 147 2.09 -11.28 5.07
N PHE A 148 0.83 -11.66 4.86
CA PHE A 148 0.37 -12.20 3.58
C PHE A 148 0.28 -11.11 2.52
N LEU A 149 -0.21 -9.94 2.91
CA LEU A 149 -0.31 -8.76 2.05
C LEU A 149 1.08 -8.33 1.55
N GLN A 150 2.04 -8.19 2.48
CA GLN A 150 3.42 -7.85 2.16
C GLN A 150 4.06 -8.89 1.25
N TYR A 151 3.95 -10.17 1.61
CA TYR A 151 4.54 -11.26 0.84
C TYR A 151 4.04 -11.27 -0.60
N ALA A 152 2.73 -11.28 -0.82
CA ALA A 152 2.18 -11.38 -2.17
C ALA A 152 2.49 -10.15 -3.03
N THR A 153 2.47 -8.96 -2.43
CA THR A 153 2.78 -7.72 -3.15
C THR A 153 4.24 -7.69 -3.56
N LEU A 154 5.16 -7.94 -2.61
CA LEU A 154 6.59 -7.92 -2.88
C LEU A 154 7.03 -9.04 -3.83
N HIS A 155 6.43 -10.22 -3.71
CA HIS A 155 6.69 -11.37 -4.59
C HIS A 155 6.20 -11.11 -6.02
N SER A 156 5.08 -10.39 -6.19
CA SER A 156 4.56 -10.04 -7.51
C SER A 156 5.45 -9.02 -8.23
N GLY A 157 6.17 -8.17 -7.51
CA GLY A 157 7.21 -7.29 -8.05
C GLY A 157 6.86 -5.80 -7.96
N ASN A 158 7.79 -4.94 -8.37
CA ASN A 158 7.77 -3.47 -8.20
C ASN A 158 6.63 -2.74 -8.96
N HIS A 159 5.78 -3.48 -9.69
CA HIS A 159 4.57 -2.95 -10.32
C HIS A 159 3.30 -3.18 -9.48
N CYS A 160 3.35 -4.16 -8.58
CA CYS A 160 2.20 -4.65 -7.84
C CYS A 160 1.82 -3.68 -6.73
N LYS A 161 0.57 -3.25 -6.71
CA LYS A 161 0.02 -2.36 -5.70
C LYS A 161 -0.78 -3.16 -4.67
N PHE A 162 -1.13 -2.50 -3.57
CA PHE A 162 -1.98 -3.12 -2.56
C PHE A 162 -3.03 -2.17 -2.00
N ILE A 163 -4.13 -2.71 -1.50
CA ILE A 163 -5.20 -1.98 -0.84
C ILE A 163 -5.39 -2.54 0.55
N THR A 164 -5.17 -1.72 1.57
CA THR A 164 -5.54 -1.99 2.97
C THR A 164 -5.82 -0.67 3.68
N LYS A 165 -6.60 -0.73 4.76
CA LYS A 165 -6.79 0.39 5.69
C LYS A 165 -5.63 0.48 6.70
N ASP A 166 -4.88 -0.60 6.90
CA ASP A 166 -3.77 -0.56 7.84
C ASP A 166 -2.64 0.35 7.33
N LEU A 167 -2.09 1.13 8.25
CA LEU A 167 -0.92 1.96 8.01
C LEU A 167 0.38 1.16 8.26
N MET A 168 0.27 -0.11 8.66
CA MET A 168 1.35 -1.04 8.95
C MET A 168 2.29 -0.49 10.02
N ARG A 169 1.70 0.16 11.04
CA ARG A 169 2.43 0.94 12.07
C ARG A 169 3.34 0.05 12.92
N ASP A 170 2.85 -1.13 13.29
CA ASP A 170 3.60 -2.04 14.16
C ASP A 170 4.78 -2.66 13.38
N HIS A 171 4.59 -2.97 12.10
CA HIS A 171 5.68 -3.42 11.23
C HIS A 171 6.79 -2.37 11.07
N LYS A 172 6.44 -1.09 10.95
CA LYS A 172 7.42 0.01 10.85
C LYS A 172 8.32 0.10 12.08
N ALA A 173 7.76 -0.09 13.27
CA ALA A 173 8.49 -0.02 14.53
C ALA A 173 9.50 -1.18 14.70
N CYS A 174 9.24 -2.31 14.05
CA CYS A 174 10.09 -3.50 14.12
C CYS A 174 11.19 -3.57 13.06
N LEU A 175 11.25 -2.63 12.10
CA LEU A 175 12.30 -2.63 11.09
C LEU A 175 13.65 -2.21 11.69
N PRO A 176 14.72 -3.02 11.53
CA PRO A 176 15.91 -2.93 12.37
C PRO A 176 16.84 -1.75 12.03
N ASP A 177 16.76 -1.20 10.81
CA ASP A 177 17.68 -0.17 10.35
C ASP A 177 17.01 0.94 9.54
N ALA A 178 17.58 2.15 9.63
CA ALA A 178 17.03 3.37 9.04
C ALA A 178 16.93 3.30 7.50
N LYS A 179 17.82 2.56 6.83
CA LYS A 179 17.77 2.39 5.38
C LYS A 179 16.56 1.54 4.98
N THR A 180 16.35 0.41 5.66
CA THR A 180 15.19 -0.45 5.44
C THR A 180 13.89 0.29 5.74
N GLN A 181 13.83 1.05 6.85
CA GLN A 181 12.68 1.89 7.17
C GLN A 181 12.38 2.91 6.06
N ARG A 182 13.38 3.68 5.60
CA ARG A 182 13.21 4.65 4.50
C ARG A 182 12.66 3.99 3.23
N LEU A 183 13.24 2.86 2.82
CA LEU A 183 12.79 2.14 1.64
C LEU A 183 11.38 1.58 1.80
N PHE A 184 11.02 1.11 2.99
CA PHE A 184 9.68 0.65 3.28
C PHE A 184 8.64 1.77 3.19
N PHE A 185 8.94 2.96 3.73
CA PHE A 185 8.06 4.13 3.60
C PHE A 185 7.87 4.58 2.16
N LYS A 186 8.97 4.64 1.40
CA LYS A 186 8.96 4.94 -0.04
C LYS A 186 8.12 3.91 -0.82
N TRP A 187 8.31 2.62 -0.53
CA TRP A 187 7.53 1.53 -1.12
C TRP A 187 6.05 1.66 -0.78
N GLN A 188 5.70 1.83 0.50
CA GLN A 188 4.32 1.98 0.93
C GLN A 188 3.64 3.16 0.22
N GLN A 189 4.28 4.34 0.21
CA GLN A 189 3.72 5.53 -0.44
C GLN A 189 3.56 5.33 -1.96
N GLY A 190 4.45 4.56 -2.60
CA GLY A 190 4.39 4.25 -4.03
C GLY A 190 3.44 3.12 -4.43
N HIS A 191 3.03 2.26 -3.49
CA HIS A 191 2.33 1.01 -3.81
C HIS A 191 0.97 0.86 -3.09
N GLN A 192 0.71 1.60 -2.00
CA GLN A 192 -0.58 1.58 -1.32
C GLN A 192 -1.62 2.43 -2.06
N LEU A 193 -2.69 1.79 -2.50
CA LEU A 193 -3.86 2.44 -3.10
C LEU A 193 -4.90 2.72 -2.00
N ALA A 194 -4.98 3.96 -1.56
CA ALA A 194 -6.01 4.40 -0.61
C ALA A 194 -7.36 4.63 -1.32
N ILE A 195 -8.46 4.18 -0.71
CA ILE A 195 -9.82 4.47 -1.15
C ILE A 195 -10.28 5.78 -0.50
N ILE A 196 -10.58 6.80 -1.32
CA ILE A 196 -11.02 8.12 -0.85
C ILE A 196 -12.50 8.13 -0.52
N SER A 197 -13.33 7.55 -1.39
CA SER A 197 -14.78 7.60 -1.23
C SER A 197 -15.50 6.46 -1.95
N ARG A 198 -16.67 6.10 -1.42
CA ARG A 198 -17.67 5.25 -2.05
C ARG A 198 -19.02 5.95 -1.92
N LEU A 199 -19.45 6.63 -2.97
CA LEU A 199 -20.82 7.13 -3.08
C LEU A 199 -21.71 6.01 -3.63
N PRO A 200 -22.89 5.73 -3.03
CA PRO A 200 -23.83 4.76 -3.56
C PRO A 200 -24.15 5.04 -5.04
N GLY A 201 -24.11 4.02 -5.89
CA GLY A 201 -24.33 4.15 -7.34
C GLY A 201 -23.19 4.83 -8.11
N SER A 202 -22.09 5.20 -7.45
CA SER A 202 -20.94 5.86 -8.08
C SER A 202 -19.70 4.97 -8.10
N LYS A 203 -18.73 5.35 -8.93
CA LYS A 203 -17.41 4.71 -9.00
C LYS A 203 -16.61 4.96 -7.72
N ILE A 204 -15.95 3.94 -7.18
CA ILE A 204 -14.99 4.05 -6.07
C ILE A 204 -13.79 4.88 -6.55
N THR A 205 -13.40 5.88 -5.78
CA THR A 205 -12.26 6.75 -6.12
C THR A 205 -11.03 6.36 -5.33
N PHE A 206 -9.92 6.12 -6.02
CA PHE A 206 -8.62 5.85 -5.41
C PHE A 206 -7.76 7.11 -5.39
N GLN A 207 -6.97 7.26 -4.34
CA GLN A 207 -5.96 8.31 -4.27
C GLN A 207 -4.90 8.11 -5.35
N ARG A 208 -4.52 9.22 -5.98
CA ARG A 208 -3.46 9.23 -6.98
C ARG A 208 -2.10 9.08 -6.29
N ILE A 209 -1.33 8.09 -6.71
CA ILE A 209 0.09 7.96 -6.35
C ILE A 209 0.88 8.98 -7.17
N LEU A 210 1.67 9.82 -6.49
CA LEU A 210 2.55 10.80 -7.12
C LEU A 210 3.77 10.11 -7.76
N SER A 211 4.42 10.73 -8.74
CA SER A 211 5.65 10.21 -9.35
C SER A 211 6.90 10.45 -8.51
N HIS A 212 6.81 11.31 -7.51
CA HIS A 212 7.89 11.75 -6.65
C HIS A 212 7.63 11.37 -5.19
N ASP A 213 8.70 11.14 -4.45
CA ASP A 213 8.69 10.78 -3.04
C ASP A 213 8.49 12.03 -2.18
N THR A 214 7.41 12.04 -1.40
CA THR A 214 7.06 13.13 -0.49
C THR A 214 7.70 12.89 0.86
N VAL A 215 9.01 13.16 0.92
CA VAL A 215 9.86 13.02 2.10
C VAL A 215 10.86 14.16 2.17
N VAL A 216 11.34 14.45 3.38
CA VAL A 216 12.50 15.33 3.58
C VAL A 216 13.71 14.76 2.84
N GLN A 217 14.29 15.53 1.93
CA GLN A 217 15.36 15.06 1.06
C GLN A 217 16.40 16.15 0.76
N THR A 218 17.63 15.73 0.47
CA THR A 218 18.75 16.62 0.21
C THR A 218 19.72 16.09 -0.83
N THR A 219 20.30 17.00 -1.61
CA THR A 219 21.45 16.76 -2.51
C THR A 219 22.75 17.36 -1.94
N GLY A 220 22.74 17.78 -0.66
CA GLY A 220 23.82 18.53 -0.01
C GLY A 220 23.80 20.03 -0.31
N ASP A 221 23.60 20.41 -1.57
CA ASP A 221 23.48 21.81 -2.02
C ASP A 221 22.02 22.32 -2.06
N SER A 222 21.05 21.42 -1.90
CA SER A 222 19.63 21.75 -1.77
C SER A 222 18.91 20.85 -0.78
N TRP A 223 17.84 21.36 -0.19
CA TRP A 223 16.89 20.62 0.64
C TRP A 223 15.47 20.87 0.15
N HIS A 224 14.65 19.83 0.18
CA HIS A 224 13.22 19.90 -0.07
C HIS A 224 12.50 19.26 1.12
N ILE A 225 11.69 20.06 1.81
CA ILE A 225 11.05 19.69 3.07
C ILE A 225 9.54 19.84 2.89
N PRO A 226 8.77 18.74 2.79
CA PRO A 226 7.31 18.82 2.77
C PRO A 226 6.80 19.26 4.14
N TYR A 227 5.76 20.10 4.18
CA TYR A 227 5.16 20.60 5.42
C TYR A 227 3.64 20.70 5.31
N ASP A 228 2.96 20.54 6.45
CA ASP A 228 1.52 20.72 6.58
C ASP A 228 1.21 22.21 6.86
N GLU A 229 0.13 22.73 6.26
CA GLU A 229 -0.34 24.10 6.52
C GLU A 229 -1.26 24.11 7.74
N ASP A 230 -1.11 25.09 8.64
CA ASP A 230 -1.87 25.16 9.90
C ASP A 230 -3.40 25.09 9.72
N LEU A 231 -3.92 25.60 8.59
CA LEU A 231 -5.35 25.66 8.29
C LEU A 231 -5.87 24.48 7.46
N VAL A 232 -5.02 23.51 7.13
CA VAL A 232 -5.37 22.38 6.27
C VAL A 232 -5.17 21.09 7.06
N GLU A 233 -6.28 20.51 7.53
CA GLU A 233 -6.24 19.16 8.10
C GLU A 233 -5.97 18.14 6.99
N ARG A 234 -4.93 17.33 7.20
CA ARG A 234 -4.54 16.27 6.28
C ARG A 234 -4.85 14.90 6.89
N TYR A 235 -5.45 14.01 6.11
CA TYR A 235 -5.64 12.64 6.56
C TYR A 235 -4.32 11.87 6.62
N SER A 236 -4.27 10.81 7.42
CA SER A 236 -3.04 10.00 7.63
C SER A 236 -2.55 9.28 6.37
N TYR A 237 -3.42 9.06 5.38
CA TYR A 237 -3.08 8.46 4.09
C TYR A 237 -2.67 9.47 3.01
N GLU A 238 -2.85 10.78 3.27
CA GLU A 238 -2.47 11.84 2.35
C GLU A 238 -1.02 12.27 2.59
N VAL A 239 -0.42 12.90 1.59
CA VAL A 239 0.93 13.47 1.69
C VAL A 239 0.85 15.00 1.63
N PRO A 240 1.75 15.73 2.32
CA PRO A 240 1.76 17.18 2.24
C PRO A 240 1.93 17.68 0.80
N THR A 241 1.20 18.72 0.42
CA THR A 241 1.27 19.29 -0.93
C THR A 241 2.17 20.52 -1.03
N LYS A 242 2.56 21.09 0.12
CA LYS A 242 3.45 22.24 0.23
C LYS A 242 4.85 21.84 0.62
N TRP A 243 5.81 22.60 0.11
CA TRP A 243 7.23 22.32 0.25
C TRP A 243 8.01 23.59 0.59
N LEU A 244 8.97 23.46 1.50
CA LEU A 244 10.04 24.42 1.68
C LEU A 244 11.23 23.98 0.81
N CYS A 245 11.62 24.82 -0.14
CA CYS A 245 12.79 24.63 -0.97
C CYS A 245 13.92 25.51 -0.44
N LEU A 246 15.05 24.89 -0.08
CA LEU A 246 16.29 25.55 0.27
C LEU A 246 17.34 25.20 -0.78
N HIS A 247 18.01 26.19 -1.35
CA HIS A 247 19.12 25.95 -2.26
C HIS A 247 20.24 26.96 -2.00
N ARG A 248 21.48 26.55 -2.26
CA ARG A 248 22.61 27.48 -2.23
C ARG A 248 22.46 28.47 -3.38
N LYS A 249 22.76 29.75 -3.12
CA LYS A 249 23.00 30.73 -4.20
C LYS A 249 24.24 30.25 -4.97
N THR A 250 24.06 30.03 -6.27
CA THR A 250 25.15 29.98 -7.24
C THR A 250 25.83 31.34 -7.32
#